data_AF-A0A1A9RWG5-F1
#
_entry.id   AF-A0A1A9RWG5-F1
#
_cell.length_a   1.000
_cell.length_b   1.000
_cell.length_c   1.000
_cell.angle_alpha   90.00
_cell.angle_beta   90.00
_cell.angle_gamma   90.00
#
_symmetry.space_group_name_H-M   'P 1'
#
loop_
_entity.id
_entity.type
_entity.pdbx_description
1 polymer ?
#
loop_
_entity_poly.entity_id
_entity_poly.type
_entity_poly.pdbx_seq_one_letter_code
_entity_poly.pdbx_strand_id
1 'polypeptide(L)'
;MFSFFKQLLAQSEPPFPRNRFAGTNWAQELAAATRRLCNESGSYAEHGAYTELELGAGAGHIVLYFKNEYEAEMAEILSALNEIDNQVQADCERAAASPVPEAHRQTGWTQERWRKAHQFSVSIVCYEAEPPQIDYGADHANSEFSVYLGKAGGSWQAFWDRELERPV
;
A
#
# COMPACT_ATOMS: atom_id res chain seq x y z
N MET A 1 2.70 21.37 -4.33
CA MET A 1 4.14 21.08 -4.53
C MET A 1 4.47 19.58 -4.58
N PHE A 2 3.50 18.68 -4.33
CA PHE A 2 3.69 17.22 -4.33
C PHE A 2 3.76 16.55 -5.72
N SER A 3 3.40 17.26 -6.79
CA SER A 3 3.26 16.63 -8.12
C SER A 3 4.57 16.52 -8.93
N PHE A 4 5.63 17.25 -8.56
CA PHE A 4 6.84 17.33 -9.39
C PHE A 4 7.91 16.27 -9.07
N PHE A 5 7.92 15.72 -7.85
CA PHE A 5 8.92 14.73 -7.44
C PHE A 5 8.58 13.30 -7.88
N LYS A 6 7.30 12.95 -8.03
CA LYS A 6 6.87 11.61 -8.50
C LYS A 6 7.27 11.32 -9.95
N GLN A 7 7.56 12.35 -10.75
CA GLN A 7 7.78 12.19 -12.20
C GLN A 7 9.21 11.74 -12.56
N LEU A 8 10.16 11.75 -11.62
CA LEU A 8 11.59 11.50 -11.88
C LEU A 8 12.06 10.06 -11.62
N LEU A 9 11.21 9.18 -11.10
CA LEU A 9 11.59 7.80 -10.72
C LEU A 9 10.95 6.71 -11.58
N ALA A 10 10.26 7.06 -12.67
CA ALA A 10 9.68 6.09 -13.58
C ALA A 10 10.76 5.39 -14.43
N GLN A 11 11.62 4.57 -13.80
CA GLN A 11 11.87 3.27 -14.41
C GLN A 11 10.49 2.61 -14.51
N SER A 12 10.09 2.24 -15.72
CA SER A 12 8.78 1.63 -15.96
C SER A 12 8.66 0.36 -15.12
N GLU A 13 8.11 0.47 -13.91
CA GLU A 13 7.72 -0.71 -13.14
C GLU A 13 6.83 -1.56 -14.04
N PRO A 14 7.03 -2.88 -14.06
CA PRO A 14 6.12 -3.75 -14.78
C PRO A 14 4.68 -3.49 -14.29
N PRO A 15 3.66 -3.58 -15.16
CA PRO A 15 2.28 -3.22 -14.83
C PRO A 15 1.70 -3.84 -13.55
N PHE A 16 2.16 -5.05 -13.19
CA PHE A 16 1.80 -5.77 -11.98
C PHE A 16 3.10 -6.36 -11.42
N PRO A 17 3.87 -5.58 -10.63
CA PRO A 17 5.19 -6.00 -10.21
C PRO A 17 5.14 -7.20 -9.27
N ARG A 18 6.15 -8.05 -9.41
CA ARG A 18 6.41 -9.16 -8.50
C ARG A 18 7.70 -8.88 -7.76
N ASN A 19 7.73 -9.21 -6.48
CA ASN A 19 8.89 -9.07 -5.62
C ASN A 19 9.40 -7.62 -5.52
N ARG A 20 8.48 -6.64 -5.57
CA ARG A 20 8.80 -5.20 -5.50
C ARG A 20 9.66 -4.87 -4.27
N PHE A 21 9.43 -5.56 -3.16
CA PHE A 21 10.09 -5.29 -1.88
C PHE A 21 11.06 -6.39 -1.44
N ALA A 22 11.35 -7.38 -2.27
CA ALA A 22 12.17 -8.54 -1.88
C ALA A 22 13.62 -8.16 -1.53
N GLY A 23 14.12 -7.05 -2.08
CA GLY A 23 15.44 -6.51 -1.79
C GLY A 23 15.45 -5.36 -0.77
N THR A 24 14.31 -4.97 -0.23
CA THR A 24 14.21 -3.79 0.64
C THR A 24 14.80 -4.10 2.01
N ASN A 25 15.78 -3.30 2.44
CA ASN A 25 16.33 -3.37 3.79
C ASN A 25 15.47 -2.51 4.73
N TRP A 26 14.42 -3.10 5.30
CA TRP A 26 13.47 -2.38 6.16
C TRP A 26 14.11 -1.71 7.37
N ALA A 27 15.12 -2.34 7.98
CA ALA A 27 15.82 -1.74 9.11
C ALA A 27 16.52 -0.44 8.71
N GLN A 28 17.12 -0.39 7.51
CA GLN A 28 17.76 0.82 6.99
C GLN A 28 16.72 1.87 6.58
N GLU A 29 15.63 1.46 5.92
CA GLU A 29 14.55 2.37 5.52
C GLU A 29 13.90 3.04 6.74
N LEU A 30 13.60 2.27 7.79
CA LEU A 30 13.05 2.79 9.05
C LEU A 30 14.01 3.72 9.77
N ALA A 31 15.32 3.41 9.78
CA ALA A 31 16.33 4.26 10.42
C ALA A 31 16.55 5.59 9.67
N ALA A 32 16.37 5.60 8.35
CA ALA A 32 16.51 6.78 7.51
C ALA A 32 15.21 7.58 7.33
N ALA A 33 14.06 7.02 7.74
CA ALA A 33 12.76 7.60 7.54
C ALA A 33 12.60 8.96 8.23
N THR A 34 11.83 9.85 7.60
CA THR A 34 11.42 11.09 8.26
C THR A 34 10.32 10.77 9.25
N ARG A 35 10.61 10.86 10.55
CA ARG A 35 9.65 10.63 11.64
C ARG A 35 8.94 11.92 12.04
N ARG A 36 7.61 11.88 12.08
CA ARG A 36 6.75 12.94 12.62
C ARG A 36 5.79 12.33 13.64
N LEU A 37 5.60 13.00 14.76
CA LEU A 37 4.64 12.58 15.79
C LEU A 37 3.32 13.35 15.61
N CYS A 38 2.20 12.65 15.72
CA CYS A 38 0.86 13.17 15.51
C CYS A 38 -0.01 12.94 16.76
N ASN A 39 -0.84 13.93 17.11
CA ASN A 39 -1.87 13.77 18.13
C ASN A 39 -3.09 12.99 17.60
N GLU A 40 -4.09 12.76 18.46
CA GLU A 40 -5.33 12.04 18.08
C GLU A 40 -6.14 12.72 16.97
N SER A 41 -5.97 14.03 16.77
CA SER A 41 -6.62 14.76 15.67
C SER A 41 -5.82 14.73 14.36
N GLY A 42 -4.73 13.94 14.29
CA GLY A 42 -3.87 13.85 13.11
C GLY A 42 -2.97 15.06 12.87
N SER A 43 -2.85 15.98 13.84
CA SER A 43 -1.96 17.15 13.74
C SER A 43 -0.59 16.86 14.34
N TYR A 44 0.47 17.40 13.72
CA TYR A 44 1.82 17.27 14.24
C TYR A 44 1.95 17.86 15.64
N ALA A 45 2.51 17.09 16.56
CA ALA A 45 2.66 17.45 17.97
C ALA A 45 3.96 16.87 18.53
N GLU A 46 4.61 17.60 19.43
CA GLU A 46 5.87 17.17 20.07
C GLU A 46 5.73 15.86 20.87
N HIS A 47 4.54 15.60 21.42
CA HIS A 47 4.23 14.40 22.21
C HIS A 47 3.01 13.67 21.65
N GLY A 48 3.01 13.45 20.34
CA GLY A 48 1.95 12.71 19.64
C GLY A 48 1.86 11.23 20.03
N ALA A 49 0.64 10.70 20.09
CA ALA A 49 0.36 9.27 20.34
C ALA A 49 0.52 8.40 19.08
N TYR A 50 0.64 9.03 17.92
CA TYR A 50 0.80 8.39 16.62
C TYR A 50 2.13 8.80 16.00
N THR A 51 2.65 7.92 15.15
CA THR A 51 3.86 8.12 14.37
C THR A 51 3.52 8.04 12.89
N GLU A 52 3.95 9.05 12.15
CA GLU A 52 4.04 9.05 10.69
C GLU A 52 5.51 8.88 10.29
N LEU A 53 5.81 7.90 9.45
CA LEU A 53 7.14 7.69 8.84
C LEU A 53 7.02 7.80 7.32
N GLU A 54 7.78 8.70 6.72
CA GLU A 54 7.95 8.75 5.26
C GLU A 54 9.21 7.96 4.88
N LEU A 55 9.04 6.81 4.22
CA LEU A 55 10.15 5.95 3.80
C LEU A 55 10.85 6.48 2.54
N GLY A 56 12.05 5.97 2.29
CA GLY A 56 12.87 6.37 1.15
C GLY A 56 12.42 5.78 -0.17
N ALA A 57 13.17 6.13 -1.23
CA ALA A 57 12.94 5.62 -2.58
C ALA A 57 13.12 4.08 -2.68
N GLY A 58 13.95 3.48 -1.82
CA GLY A 58 14.14 2.02 -1.77
C GLY A 58 12.90 1.26 -1.26
N ALA A 59 11.97 1.97 -0.63
CA ALA A 59 10.65 1.48 -0.23
C ALA A 59 9.52 2.07 -1.09
N GLY A 60 9.81 2.72 -2.22
CA GLY A 60 8.78 3.31 -3.09
C GLY A 60 8.06 4.52 -2.49
N HIS A 61 8.67 5.22 -1.53
CA HIS A 61 8.06 6.37 -0.83
C HIS A 61 6.75 6.06 -0.09
N ILE A 62 6.63 4.84 0.44
CA ILE A 62 5.53 4.45 1.32
C ILE A 62 5.49 5.33 2.57
N VAL A 63 4.30 5.71 2.98
CA VAL A 63 4.05 6.33 4.29
C VAL A 63 3.56 5.27 5.27
N LEU A 64 4.15 5.23 6.45
CA LEU A 64 3.66 4.42 7.57
C LEU A 64 2.92 5.34 8.53
N TYR A 65 1.74 4.94 8.98
CA TYR A 65 0.99 5.67 9.99
C TYR A 65 0.47 4.70 11.05
N PHE A 66 0.88 4.87 12.30
CA PHE A 66 0.51 3.92 13.35
C PHE A 66 0.47 4.57 14.73
N LYS A 67 -0.30 4.00 15.64
CA LYS A 67 -0.17 4.30 17.07
C LYS A 67 1.19 3.85 17.58
N ASN A 68 1.85 4.65 18.41
CA ASN A 68 3.21 4.36 18.89
C ASN A 68 3.34 2.98 19.55
N GLU A 69 2.27 2.46 20.15
CA GLU A 69 2.25 1.12 20.77
C GLU A 69 2.36 -0.04 19.77
N TYR A 70 2.08 0.18 18.48
CA TYR A 70 2.12 -0.84 17.42
C TYR A 70 3.41 -0.77 16.57
N GLU A 71 4.46 -0.09 17.04
CA GLU A 71 5.70 0.07 16.27
C GLU A 71 6.37 -1.28 15.94
N ALA A 72 6.34 -2.23 16.88
CA ALA A 72 6.93 -3.56 16.66
C ALA A 72 6.15 -4.35 15.59
N GLU A 73 4.81 -4.35 15.69
CA GLU A 73 3.92 -4.99 14.73
C GLU A 73 4.02 -4.36 13.34
N MET A 74 4.24 -3.04 13.25
CA MET A 74 4.49 -2.38 11.97
C MET A 74 5.76 -2.92 11.30
N ALA A 75 6.82 -3.19 12.08
CA ALA A 75 8.03 -3.82 11.55
C ALA A 75 7.79 -5.27 11.06
N GLU A 76 6.90 -6.01 11.74
CA GLU A 76 6.47 -7.34 11.28
C GLU A 76 5.67 -7.27 9.98
N ILE A 77 4.76 -6.30 9.84
CA ILE A 77 3.97 -6.07 8.61
C ILE A 77 4.91 -5.76 7.45
N LEU A 78 5.90 -4.87 7.63
CA LEU A 78 6.89 -4.57 6.60
C LEU A 78 7.68 -5.81 6.17
N SER A 79 8.06 -6.65 7.12
CA SER A 79 8.76 -7.92 6.82
C SER A 79 7.92 -8.86 5.96
N ALA A 80 6.59 -8.82 6.08
CA ALA A 80 5.64 -9.58 5.26
C ALA A 80 5.18 -8.83 3.98
N LEU A 81 5.52 -7.55 3.82
CA LEU A 81 4.94 -6.68 2.80
C LEU A 81 5.20 -7.17 1.37
N ASN A 82 6.35 -7.81 1.12
CA ASN A 82 6.65 -8.36 -0.20
C ASN A 82 5.68 -9.49 -0.60
N GLU A 83 5.34 -10.36 0.34
CA GLU A 83 4.42 -11.47 0.09
C GLU A 83 2.98 -10.97 -0.05
N ILE A 84 2.59 -10.03 0.81
CA ILE A 84 1.29 -9.36 0.75
C ILE A 84 1.11 -8.63 -0.60
N ASP A 85 2.08 -7.81 -1.00
CA ASP A 85 2.02 -7.09 -2.28
C ASP A 85 1.97 -8.07 -3.45
N ASN A 86 2.73 -9.16 -3.40
CA ASN A 86 2.63 -10.21 -4.42
C ASN A 86 1.22 -10.78 -4.53
N GLN A 87 0.52 -11.02 -3.42
CA GLN A 87 -0.86 -11.52 -3.46
C GLN A 87 -1.80 -10.47 -4.10
N VAL A 88 -1.72 -9.22 -3.65
CA VAL A 88 -2.55 -8.11 -4.17
C VAL A 88 -2.30 -7.88 -5.66
N GLN A 89 -1.04 -7.82 -6.10
CA GLN A 89 -0.71 -7.63 -7.51
C GLN A 89 -1.18 -8.82 -8.37
N ALA A 90 -1.30 -10.04 -7.83
CA ALA A 90 -1.87 -11.17 -8.56
C ALA A 90 -3.35 -11.03 -8.81
N ASP A 91 -4.10 -10.56 -7.81
CA ASP A 91 -5.52 -10.33 -7.97
C ASP A 91 -5.81 -9.12 -8.86
N CYS A 92 -5.03 -8.03 -8.73
CA CYS A 92 -5.08 -6.90 -9.66
C CYS A 92 -4.82 -7.35 -11.11
N GLU A 93 -3.81 -8.20 -11.35
CA GLU A 93 -3.51 -8.75 -12.67
C GLU A 93 -4.67 -9.59 -13.21
N ARG A 94 -5.30 -10.43 -12.37
CA ARG A 94 -6.46 -11.24 -12.75
C ARG A 94 -7.69 -10.40 -13.06
N ALA A 95 -7.97 -9.37 -12.25
CA ALA A 95 -9.05 -8.42 -12.47
C ALA A 95 -8.82 -7.62 -13.77
N ALA A 96 -7.59 -7.18 -14.02
CA ALA A 96 -7.19 -6.49 -15.24
C ALA A 96 -7.29 -7.35 -16.51
N ALA A 97 -7.10 -8.66 -16.39
CA ALA A 97 -7.25 -9.63 -17.47
C ALA A 97 -8.71 -10.00 -17.75
N SER A 98 -9.61 -9.75 -16.79
CA SER A 98 -11.04 -10.01 -16.96
C SER A 98 -11.65 -9.09 -18.02
N PRO A 99 -12.72 -9.53 -18.71
CA PRO A 99 -13.42 -8.68 -19.68
C PRO A 99 -13.94 -7.41 -19.01
N VAL A 100 -13.80 -6.28 -19.70
CA VAL A 100 -14.36 -5.00 -19.23
C VAL A 100 -15.87 -5.16 -18.96
N PRO A 101 -16.37 -4.82 -17.75
CA PRO A 101 -17.80 -4.90 -17.45
C PRO A 101 -18.63 -4.08 -18.44
N GLU A 102 -19.84 -4.55 -18.76
CA GLU A 102 -20.72 -3.93 -19.76
C GLU A 102 -20.96 -2.44 -19.49
N ALA A 103 -21.19 -2.06 -18.23
CA ALA A 103 -21.37 -0.67 -17.82
C ALA A 103 -20.17 0.23 -18.16
N HIS A 104 -18.94 -0.29 -18.05
CA HIS A 104 -17.74 0.43 -18.45
C HIS A 104 -17.55 0.44 -19.97
N ARG A 105 -17.89 -0.66 -20.67
CA ARG A 105 -17.85 -0.69 -22.15
C ARG A 105 -18.80 0.33 -22.77
N GLN A 106 -19.99 0.50 -22.21
CA GLN A 106 -20.98 1.49 -22.66
C GLN A 106 -20.51 2.95 -22.49
N THR A 107 -19.55 3.17 -21.58
CA THR A 107 -18.92 4.49 -21.37
C THR A 107 -17.57 4.63 -22.12
N GLY A 108 -17.29 3.72 -23.06
CA GLY A 108 -16.13 3.80 -23.95
C GLY A 108 -14.83 3.25 -23.39
N TRP A 109 -14.87 2.45 -22.32
CA TRP A 109 -13.66 1.82 -21.78
C TRP A 109 -13.13 0.72 -22.72
N THR A 110 -11.85 0.82 -23.06
CA THR A 110 -11.09 -0.22 -23.76
C THR A 110 -10.47 -1.20 -22.75
N GLN A 111 -10.07 -2.39 -23.21
CA GLN A 111 -9.32 -3.34 -22.37
C GLN A 111 -8.00 -2.74 -21.87
N GLU A 112 -7.33 -1.92 -22.68
CA GLU A 112 -6.09 -1.25 -22.28
C GLU A 112 -6.35 -0.26 -21.14
N ARG A 113 -7.40 0.56 -21.24
CA ARG A 113 -7.81 1.48 -20.18
C ARG A 113 -8.21 0.73 -18.92
N TRP A 114 -8.93 -0.38 -19.07
CA TRP A 114 -9.29 -1.28 -17.97
C TRP A 114 -8.06 -1.83 -17.26
N ARG A 115 -7.10 -2.39 -18.01
CA ARG A 115 -5.84 -2.90 -17.46
C ARG A 115 -5.07 -1.81 -16.73
N LYS A 116 -4.97 -0.61 -17.31
CA LYS A 116 -4.27 0.51 -16.69
C LYS A 116 -4.93 0.92 -15.37
N ALA A 117 -6.26 0.95 -15.30
CA ALA A 117 -6.99 1.28 -14.07
C ALA A 117 -6.77 0.30 -12.91
N HIS A 118 -6.18 -0.87 -13.17
CA HIS A 118 -5.86 -1.88 -12.15
C HIS A 118 -4.39 -1.88 -11.72
N GLN A 119 -3.58 -0.94 -12.20
CA GLN A 119 -2.17 -0.84 -11.82
C GLN A 119 -2.06 0.03 -10.57
N PHE A 120 -1.79 -0.60 -9.42
CA PHE A 120 -1.74 0.08 -8.13
C PHE A 120 -0.38 -0.13 -7.44
N SER A 121 0.00 0.83 -6.61
CA SER A 121 1.18 0.77 -5.75
C SER A 121 0.79 1.03 -4.31
N VAL A 122 1.52 0.43 -3.38
CA VAL A 122 1.36 0.73 -1.95
C VAL A 122 1.62 2.21 -1.72
N SER A 123 0.67 2.90 -1.10
CA SER A 123 0.79 4.31 -0.71
C SER A 123 0.99 4.46 0.79
N ILE A 124 0.14 3.79 1.58
CA ILE A 124 0.12 3.91 3.04
C ILE A 124 0.03 2.51 3.68
N VAL A 125 0.80 2.27 4.73
CA VAL A 125 0.58 1.14 5.66
C VAL A 125 0.11 1.72 6.99
N CYS A 126 -1.11 1.41 7.38
CA CYS A 126 -1.80 2.02 8.51
C CYS A 126 -2.10 1.00 9.62
N TYR A 127 -1.75 1.34 10.86
CA TYR A 127 -2.14 0.59 12.05
C TYR A 127 -2.58 1.53 13.18
N GLU A 128 -3.78 2.07 13.05
CA GLU A 128 -4.42 2.89 14.10
C GLU A 128 -5.31 2.07 15.03
N ALA A 129 -5.90 1.01 14.49
CA ALA A 129 -6.79 0.09 15.17
C ALA A 129 -6.75 -1.26 14.44
N GLU A 130 -7.28 -2.30 15.09
CA GLU A 130 -7.44 -3.59 14.42
C GLU A 130 -8.67 -3.60 13.48
N PRO A 131 -8.56 -4.30 12.33
CA PRO A 131 -7.31 -4.80 11.74
C PRO A 131 -6.47 -3.67 11.10
N PRO A 132 -5.12 -3.80 11.04
CA PRO A 132 -4.30 -2.90 10.23
C PRO A 132 -4.68 -2.99 8.76
N GLN A 133 -4.30 -1.97 7.97
CA GLN A 133 -4.61 -1.92 6.55
C GLN A 133 -3.46 -1.38 5.70
N ILE A 134 -3.48 -1.69 4.41
CA ILE A 134 -2.60 -1.14 3.39
C ILE A 134 -3.45 -0.46 2.34
N ASP A 135 -3.16 0.81 2.09
CA ASP A 135 -3.78 1.58 1.03
C ASP A 135 -2.94 1.47 -0.24
N TYR A 136 -3.65 1.24 -1.34
CA TYR A 136 -3.12 1.10 -2.69
C TYR A 136 -3.63 2.25 -3.54
N GLY A 137 -2.71 3.02 -4.13
CA GLY A 137 -3.01 4.17 -4.97
C GLY A 137 -2.64 3.97 -6.43
N ALA A 138 -3.43 4.55 -7.34
CA ALA A 138 -3.17 4.63 -8.77
C ALA A 138 -3.34 6.08 -9.25
N ASP A 139 -2.25 6.86 -9.21
CA ASP A 139 -2.26 8.30 -9.55
C ASP A 139 -2.84 8.58 -10.94
N HIS A 140 -2.56 7.72 -11.93
CA HIS A 140 -3.05 7.89 -13.31
C HIS A 140 -4.55 7.63 -13.46
N ALA A 141 -5.18 6.94 -12.51
CA ALA A 141 -6.60 6.63 -12.52
C ALA A 141 -7.37 7.46 -11.48
N ASN A 142 -6.67 8.21 -10.61
CA ASN A 142 -7.24 8.84 -9.42
C ASN A 142 -8.13 7.85 -8.65
N SER A 143 -7.59 6.65 -8.43
CA SER A 143 -8.28 5.53 -7.81
C SER A 143 -7.43 5.00 -6.67
N GLU A 144 -8.09 4.54 -5.63
CA GLU A 144 -7.46 3.91 -4.47
C GLU A 144 -8.35 2.77 -3.94
N PHE A 145 -7.74 1.84 -3.23
CA PHE A 145 -8.43 0.85 -2.41
C PHE A 145 -7.59 0.48 -1.20
N SER A 146 -8.22 -0.15 -0.20
CA SER A 146 -7.54 -0.67 0.98
C SER A 146 -7.67 -2.19 1.05
N VAL A 147 -6.62 -2.85 1.52
CA VAL A 147 -6.68 -4.24 1.99
C VAL A 147 -6.43 -4.28 3.48
N TYR A 148 -7.15 -5.15 4.17
CA TYR A 148 -7.03 -5.33 5.60
C TYR A 148 -6.11 -6.50 5.91
N LEU A 149 -5.40 -6.43 7.03
CA LEU A 149 -4.40 -7.42 7.41
C LEU A 149 -4.86 -8.23 8.62
N GLY A 150 -4.76 -9.56 8.50
CA GLY A 150 -5.00 -10.49 9.59
C GLY A 150 -3.78 -11.38 9.85
N LYS A 151 -3.61 -11.84 11.09
CA LYS A 151 -2.61 -12.87 11.40
C LYS A 151 -3.20 -14.26 11.23
N ALA A 152 -2.59 -15.09 10.40
CA ALA A 152 -2.92 -16.50 10.26
C ALA A 152 -1.63 -17.34 10.23
N GLY A 153 -1.55 -18.34 11.11
CA GLY A 153 -0.36 -19.19 11.23
C GLY A 153 0.92 -18.46 11.68
N GLY A 154 0.80 -17.29 12.30
CA GLY A 154 1.93 -16.46 12.72
C GLY A 154 2.44 -15.48 11.66
N SER A 155 1.86 -15.47 10.46
CA SER A 155 2.19 -14.52 9.40
C SER A 155 1.02 -13.56 9.13
N TRP A 156 1.35 -12.35 8.69
CA TRP A 156 0.37 -11.38 8.19
C TRP A 156 -0.15 -11.81 6.81
N GLN A 157 -1.45 -11.72 6.60
CA GLN A 157 -2.15 -12.02 5.35
C GLN A 157 -3.11 -10.90 4.99
N ALA A 158 -3.38 -10.72 3.69
CA ALA A 158 -4.25 -9.66 3.21
C ALA A 158 -5.67 -10.16 2.89
N PHE A 159 -6.64 -9.30 3.19
CA PHE A 159 -8.07 -9.53 3.02
C PHE A 159 -8.74 -8.33 2.35
N TRP A 160 -9.74 -8.60 1.50
CA TRP A 160 -10.54 -7.58 0.82
C TRP A 160 -11.59 -6.92 1.72
N ASP A 161 -11.78 -7.42 2.95
CA ASP A 161 -12.71 -6.84 3.91
C ASP A 161 -12.17 -6.82 5.33
N ARG A 162 -12.75 -5.91 6.11
CA ARG A 162 -12.38 -5.64 7.49
C ARG A 162 -12.76 -6.76 8.46
N GLU A 163 -13.75 -7.57 8.10
CA GLU A 163 -14.15 -8.75 8.88
C GLU A 163 -13.18 -9.93 8.67
N LEU A 164 -12.20 -9.77 7.77
CA LEU A 164 -11.19 -10.77 7.42
C LEU A 164 -11.79 -12.05 6.84
N GLU A 165 -12.93 -11.94 6.17
CA GLU A 165 -13.67 -13.09 5.62
C GLU A 165 -13.23 -13.45 4.20
N ARG A 166 -12.82 -12.45 3.40
CA ARG A 166 -12.42 -12.64 2.00
C ARG A 166 -10.93 -12.40 1.83
N PRO A 167 -10.11 -13.45 1.63
CA PRO A 167 -8.70 -13.28 1.35
C PRO A 167 -8.49 -12.56 0.03
N VAL A 168 -7.34 -11.91 -0.11
CA VAL A 168 -6.93 -11.25 -1.36
C VAL A 168 -6.82 -12.22 -2.52
#